data_AF-A0A836A2R4-F1
#
_entry.id   AF-A0A836A2R4-F1
#
_cell.length_a   1.000
_cell.length_b   1.000
_cell.length_c   1.000
_cell.angle_alpha   90.00
_cell.angle_beta   90.00
_cell.angle_gamma   90.00
#
_symmetry.space_group_name_H-M   'P 1'
#
loop_
_entity.id
_entity.type
_entity.pdbx_description
1 polymer ?
#
loop_
_entity_poly.entity_id
_entity_poly.type
_entity_poly.pdbx_seq_one_letter_code
_entity_poly.pdbx_strand_id
1 'polypeptide(L)'
;MSLSGWINPLFKIGHKRRLEEDDMYSVLPEDRCQHRGEELQGYWDQEVKRAEKDAREPSLMKAIIKCYWKSYLPFAIFKLFE
;
A
#
# COMPACT_ATOMS: atom_id res chain seq x y z
N MET A 1 -5.48 -7.73 24.92
CA MET A 1 -5.47 -8.39 23.60
C MET A 1 -6.90 -8.53 23.10
N SER A 2 -7.44 -7.52 22.42
CA SER A 2 -8.75 -7.63 21.76
C SER A 2 -8.55 -8.16 20.34
N LEU A 3 -8.54 -9.49 20.22
CA LEU A 3 -8.46 -10.18 18.93
C LEU A 3 -9.76 -9.89 18.15
N SER A 4 -9.65 -9.13 17.06
CA SER A 4 -10.59 -9.18 15.92
C SER A 4 -12.03 -8.71 16.17
N GLY A 5 -12.29 -7.74 17.05
CA GLY A 5 -13.66 -7.26 17.30
C GLY A 5 -14.40 -6.76 16.04
N TRP A 6 -13.67 -6.16 15.10
CA TRP A 6 -14.21 -5.54 13.89
C TRP A 6 -14.70 -6.54 12.83
N ILE A 7 -14.15 -7.76 12.77
CA ILE A 7 -14.53 -8.79 11.78
C ILE A 7 -15.69 -9.68 12.26
N ASN A 8 -15.95 -9.69 13.56
CA ASN A 8 -17.00 -10.52 14.18
C ASN A 8 -18.40 -10.31 13.57
N PRO A 9 -18.83 -9.09 13.20
CA PRO A 9 -20.12 -8.90 12.52
C PRO A 9 -20.20 -9.63 11.18
N LEU A 10 -19.10 -9.65 10.41
CA LEU A 10 -19.03 -10.29 9.11
C LEU A 10 -19.20 -11.82 9.23
N PHE A 11 -18.55 -12.43 10.22
CA PHE A 11 -18.72 -13.86 10.49
C PHE A 11 -20.14 -14.22 10.93
N LYS A 12 -20.82 -13.36 11.69
CA LYS A 12 -22.23 -13.58 12.07
C LYS A 12 -23.17 -13.57 10.87
N ILE A 13 -22.91 -12.71 9.87
CA ILE A 13 -23.70 -12.65 8.63
C ILE A 13 -23.42 -13.90 7.79
N GLY A 14 -22.13 -14.22 7.57
CA GLY A 14 -21.69 -15.40 6.83
C GLY A 14 -22.17 -16.73 7.41
N HIS A 15 -22.40 -16.80 8.72
CA HIS A 15 -22.99 -17.98 9.37
C HIS A 15 -24.49 -18.13 9.07
N LYS A 16 -25.21 -17.04 8.81
CA LYS A 16 -26.66 -17.05 8.54
C LYS A 16 -26.98 -17.20 7.05
N ARG A 17 -26.16 -16.60 6.18
CA ARG A 17 -26.33 -16.61 4.73
C ARG A 17 -24.99 -16.47 4.02
N ARG A 18 -24.94 -16.77 2.72
CA ARG A 18 -23.77 -16.42 1.90
C ARG A 18 -23.61 -14.90 1.86
N LEU A 19 -22.36 -14.45 1.95
CA LEU A 19 -22.00 -13.04 1.88
C LEU A 19 -22.18 -12.54 0.44
N GLU A 20 -22.72 -11.33 0.33
CA GLU A 20 -22.86 -10.59 -0.91
C GLU A 20 -21.87 -9.42 -0.94
N GLU A 21 -21.72 -8.77 -2.10
CA GLU A 21 -20.78 -7.65 -2.26
C GLU A 21 -21.10 -6.50 -1.31
N ASP A 22 -22.38 -6.21 -1.09
CA ASP A 22 -22.85 -5.18 -0.16
C ASP A 22 -22.55 -5.48 1.32
N ASP A 23 -22.28 -6.75 1.66
CA ASP A 23 -21.85 -7.13 3.02
C ASP A 23 -20.36 -6.81 3.27
N MET A 24 -19.59 -6.54 2.21
CA MET A 24 -18.14 -6.30 2.31
C MET A 24 -17.85 -4.87 2.75
N TYR A 25 -16.85 -4.72 3.63
CA TYR A 25 -16.35 -3.40 3.98
C TYR A 25 -15.68 -2.74 2.79
N SER A 26 -15.96 -1.46 2.58
CA SER A 26 -15.22 -0.64 1.63
C SER A 26 -13.74 -0.56 2.03
N VAL A 27 -12.86 -0.57 1.03
CA VAL A 27 -11.42 -0.36 1.24
C VAL A 27 -11.20 0.99 1.92
N LEU A 28 -10.33 1.00 2.94
CA LEU A 28 -9.92 2.23 3.62
C LEU A 28 -9.38 3.23 2.58
N PRO A 29 -9.61 4.54 2.76
CA PRO A 29 -9.09 5.56 1.85
C PRO A 29 -7.61 5.41 1.50
N GLU A 30 -6.81 5.02 2.48
CA GLU A 30 -5.36 4.84 2.40
C GLU A 30 -4.95 3.59 1.61
N ASP A 31 -5.82 2.59 1.57
CA ASP A 31 -5.60 1.31 0.88
C ASP A 31 -6.08 1.34 -0.58
N ARG A 32 -6.73 2.44 -1.00
CA ARG A 32 -7.14 2.61 -2.39
C ARG A 32 -5.92 2.71 -3.30
N CYS A 33 -5.88 1.84 -4.32
CA CYS A 33 -4.80 1.79 -5.31
C CYS A 33 -4.58 3.12 -6.04
N GLN A 34 -5.63 3.94 -6.19
CA GLN A 34 -5.55 5.22 -6.89
C GLN A 34 -4.50 6.14 -6.27
N HIS A 35 -4.53 6.31 -4.95
CA HIS A 35 -3.59 7.21 -4.26
C HIS A 35 -2.14 6.71 -4.38
N ARG A 36 -1.92 5.41 -4.17
CA ARG A 36 -0.57 4.81 -4.33
C ARG A 36 -0.06 4.85 -5.77
N GLY A 37 -0.96 4.72 -6.75
CA GLY A 37 -0.64 4.85 -8.17
C GLY A 37 -0.22 6.27 -8.55
N GLU A 38 -0.97 7.27 -8.08
CA GLU A 38 -0.65 8.69 -8.27
C GLU A 38 0.70 9.06 -7.62
N GLU A 39 0.97 8.56 -6.41
CA GLU A 39 2.24 8.78 -5.72
C GLU A 39 3.43 8.17 -6.51
N LEU A 40 3.32 6.91 -6.92
CA LEU A 40 4.35 6.24 -7.71
C LEU A 40 4.60 6.96 -9.04
N GLN A 41 3.53 7.43 -9.71
CA GLN A 41 3.62 8.22 -10.93
C GLN A 41 4.43 9.51 -10.69
N GLY A 42 4.18 10.20 -9.58
CA GLY A 42 4.97 11.38 -9.20
C GLY A 42 6.47 11.09 -9.00
N TYR A 43 6.82 9.96 -8.37
CA TYR A 43 8.22 9.53 -8.24
C TYR A 43 8.84 9.10 -9.58
N TRP A 44 8.06 8.49 -10.46
CA TRP A 44 8.48 8.13 -11.81
C TRP A 44 8.82 9.38 -12.64
N ASP A 45 7.94 10.38 -12.65
CA ASP A 45 8.16 11.63 -13.38
C ASP A 45 9.43 12.37 -12.89
N GLN A 46 9.70 12.31 -11.58
CA GLN A 46 10.95 12.84 -11.02
C GLN A 46 12.18 12.06 -11.46
N GLU A 47 12.09 10.74 -11.55
CA GLU A 47 13.19 9.88 -11.99
C GLU A 47 13.49 10.09 -13.47
N VAL A 48 12.47 10.24 -14.33
CA VAL A 48 12.63 10.58 -15.74
C VAL A 48 13.37 11.91 -15.91
N LYS A 49 12.91 12.97 -15.23
CA LYS A 49 13.57 14.30 -15.29
C LYS A 49 15.03 14.26 -14.83
N ARG A 50 15.34 13.48 -13.79
CA ARG A 50 16.72 13.31 -13.31
C ARG A 50 17.57 12.51 -14.30
N ALA A 51 17.01 11.43 -14.84
CA ALA A 51 17.70 10.57 -15.78
C ALA A 51 18.06 11.32 -17.07
N GLU A 52 17.15 12.15 -17.58
CA GLU A 52 17.40 13.06 -18.70
C GLU A 52 18.55 14.03 -18.42
N LYS A 53 18.52 14.70 -17.25
CA LYS A 53 19.59 15.62 -16.84
C LYS A 53 20.96 14.94 -16.70
N ASP A 54 20.96 13.72 -16.19
CA ASP A 54 22.16 12.92 -15.96
C ASP A 54 22.60 12.13 -17.20
N ALA A 55 21.95 12.32 -18.36
CA ALA A 55 22.19 11.59 -19.61
C ALA A 55 22.23 10.05 -19.42
N ARG A 56 21.33 9.53 -18.59
CA ARG A 56 21.21 8.10 -18.26
C ARG A 56 19.79 7.61 -18.50
N GLU A 57 19.61 6.29 -18.52
CA GLU A 57 18.27 5.72 -18.57
C GLU A 57 17.54 5.84 -17.22
N PRO A 58 16.22 6.12 -17.23
CA PRO A 58 15.39 6.10 -16.03
C PRO A 58 15.23 4.66 -15.53
N SER A 59 15.17 4.51 -14.20
CA SER A 59 15.00 3.20 -13.57
C SER A 59 13.74 3.16 -12.72
N LEU A 60 12.79 2.31 -13.11
CA LEU A 60 11.55 2.13 -12.37
C LEU A 60 11.81 1.62 -10.95
N MET A 61 12.82 0.76 -10.78
CA MET A 61 13.22 0.26 -9.47
C MET A 61 13.65 1.40 -8.52
N LYS A 62 14.35 2.42 -9.03
CA LYS A 62 14.73 3.60 -8.23
C LYS A 62 13.51 4.41 -7.80
N ALA A 63 12.51 4.57 -8.67
CA ALA A 63 11.27 5.25 -8.35
C ALA A 63 10.47 4.47 -7.28
N ILE A 64 10.35 3.15 -7.41
CA ILE A 64 9.70 2.27 -6.43
C ILE A 64 10.38 2.36 -5.07
N ILE A 65 11.71 2.22 -5.00
CA ILE A 65 12.45 2.31 -3.74
C ILE A 65 12.22 3.67 -3.08
N LYS A 66 12.31 4.77 -3.84
CA LYS A 66 12.06 6.12 -3.31
C LYS A 66 10.63 6.33 -2.80
N CYS A 67 9.65 5.72 -3.45
CA CYS A 67 8.25 5.81 -3.04
C CYS A 67 8.02 5.11 -1.70
N TYR A 68 8.57 3.90 -1.51
CA TYR A 68 8.13 3.02 -0.42
C TYR A 68 9.13 2.81 0.71
N TRP A 69 10.41 3.21 0.57
CA TRP A 69 11.43 2.91 1.60
C TRP A 69 11.05 3.40 3.01
N LYS A 70 10.38 4.56 3.13
CA LYS A 70 9.96 5.10 4.43
C LYS A 70 8.93 4.23 5.13
N SER A 71 8.02 3.62 4.37
CA SER A 71 6.96 2.76 4.93
C SER A 71 7.52 1.41 5.39
N TYR A 72 8.56 0.90 4.73
CA TYR A 72 9.20 -0.37 5.08
C TYR A 72 10.30 -0.25 6.15
N LEU A 73 10.91 0.93 6.30
CA LEU A 73 12.02 1.14 7.24
C LEU A 73 11.65 0.82 8.71
N PRO A 74 10.50 1.24 9.26
CA PRO A 74 10.11 0.89 10.62
C PRO A 74 9.93 -0.62 10.82
N PHE A 75 9.37 -1.33 9.84
CA PHE A 75 9.24 -2.79 9.91
C PHE A 75 10.60 -3.49 9.89
N ALA A 76 11.53 -3.01 9.06
CA ALA A 76 12.90 -3.53 9.04
C ALA A 76 13.62 -3.31 10.37
N ILE A 77 13.46 -2.12 10.97
CA ILE A 77 14.02 -1.81 12.31
C ILE A 77 13.40 -2.74 13.36
N PHE A 78 12.08 -2.88 13.40
CA PHE A 78 11.40 -3.76 14.34
C PHE A 78 11.94 -5.19 14.27
N LYS A 79 12.16 -5.72 13.06
CA LYS A 79 12.72 -7.06 12.85
C LYS A 79 14.19 -7.24 13.23
N LEU A 80 14.96 -6.16 13.39
CA LEU A 80 16.35 -6.24 13.82
C LEU A 80 16.50 -6.24 15.35
N PHE A 81 15.49 -5.74 16.08
CA PHE A 81 15.50 -5.63 17.54
C PHE A 81 14.56 -6.63 18.24
N GLU A 82 13.86 -7.46 17.47
CA GLU A 82 13.14 -8.66 17.92
C GLU A 82 14.01 -9.90 17.72
#